data_AF-B6ACI9-F1
#
_entry.id   AF-B6ACI9-F1
#
_cell.length_a   1.000
_cell.length_b   1.000
_cell.length_c   1.000
_cell.angle_alpha   90.00
_cell.angle_beta   90.00
_cell.angle_gamma   90.00
#
_symmetry.space_group_name_H-M   'P 1'
#
loop_
_entity.id
_entity.type
_entity.pdbx_description
1 polymer ?
#
loop_
_entity_poly.entity_id
_entity_poly.type
_entity_poly.pdbx_seq_one_letter_code
_entity_poly.pdbx_strand_id
1 'polypeptide(L)'
;MDEEVSIVKEVQGTLSAVILQMMNNETRKVCFSRCFDGKFGDSLTRNDQICLAKCMDRMYEAHTIVGKAVAEVAQSLNNELS
;
A
#
# COMPACT_ATOMS: atom_id res chain seq x y z
N MET A 1 2.44 -18.41 -28.91
CA MET A 1 3.20 -17.62 -27.91
C MET A 1 2.44 -16.36 -27.48
N ASP A 2 1.38 -15.95 -28.20
CA ASP A 2 0.60 -14.73 -27.88
C ASP A 2 -0.48 -14.91 -26.81
N GLU A 3 -1.05 -16.12 -26.68
CA GLU A 3 -2.11 -16.42 -25.70
C GLU A 3 -1.59 -16.40 -24.25
N GLU A 4 -0.38 -16.91 -24.02
CA GLU A 4 0.27 -16.92 -22.71
C GLU A 4 0.63 -15.51 -22.21
N VAL A 5 1.07 -14.63 -23.13
CA VAL A 5 1.36 -13.22 -22.83
C VAL A 5 0.09 -12.44 -22.46
N SER A 6 -1.05 -12.77 -23.06
CA SER A 6 -2.35 -12.17 -22.70
C SER A 6 -2.77 -12.56 -21.29
N ILE A 7 -2.63 -13.84 -20.93
CA ILE A 7 -2.93 -14.35 -19.59
C ILE A 7 -2.00 -13.72 -18.54
N VAL A 8 -0.70 -13.61 -18.82
CA VAL A 8 0.25 -12.97 -17.90
C VAL A 8 -0.11 -11.51 -17.62
N LYS A 9 -0.52 -10.74 -18.65
CA LYS A 9 -0.96 -9.34 -18.47
C LYS A 9 -2.25 -9.23 -17.68
N GLU A 10 -3.21 -10.12 -17.93
CA GLU A 10 -4.47 -10.15 -17.18
C GLU A 10 -4.22 -10.51 -15.71
N VAL A 11 -3.40 -11.54 -15.44
CA VAL A 11 -2.98 -11.95 -14.10
C VAL A 11 -2.24 -10.81 -13.38
N GLN A 12 -1.34 -10.10 -14.06
CA GLN A 12 -0.64 -8.94 -13.51
C GLN A 12 -1.61 -7.79 -13.15
N GLY A 13 -2.62 -7.54 -13.99
CA GLY A 13 -3.66 -6.56 -13.73
C GLY A 13 -4.50 -6.92 -12.49
N THR A 14 -4.96 -8.17 -12.41
CA THR A 14 -5.71 -8.67 -11.25
C THR A 14 -4.89 -8.63 -9.98
N LEU A 15 -3.62 -9.07 -10.02
CA LEU A 15 -2.72 -9.05 -8.87
C LEU A 15 -2.51 -7.62 -8.35
N SER A 16 -2.29 -6.66 -9.26
CA SER A 16 -2.12 -5.25 -8.90
C SER A 16 -3.37 -4.69 -8.20
N ALA A 17 -4.57 -5.05 -8.69
CA ALA A 17 -5.82 -4.65 -8.06
C ALA A 17 -5.99 -5.25 -6.65
N VAL A 18 -5.61 -6.51 -6.46
CA VAL A 18 -5.67 -7.18 -5.15
C VAL A 18 -4.70 -6.53 -4.16
N ILE A 19 -3.47 -6.24 -4.57
CA ILE A 19 -2.48 -5.54 -3.72
C ILE A 19 -3.01 -4.16 -3.31
N LEU A 20 -3.57 -3.41 -4.26
CA LEU A 20 -4.17 -2.10 -3.99
C LEU A 20 -5.34 -2.21 -3.00
N GLN A 21 -6.20 -3.22 -3.15
CA GLN A 21 -7.30 -3.47 -2.22
C GLN A 21 -6.79 -3.80 -0.81
N MET A 22 -5.77 -4.66 -0.69
CA MET A 22 -5.17 -5.02 0.60
C MET A 22 -4.53 -3.79 1.28
N MET A 23 -3.76 -3.01 0.52
CA MET A 23 -3.18 -1.75 1.02
C MET A 23 -4.28 -0.79 1.48
N ASN A 24 -5.34 -0.62 0.70
CA ASN A 24 -6.46 0.24 1.07
C ASN A 24 -7.16 -0.25 2.34
N ASN A 25 -7.30 -1.57 2.53
CA ASN A 25 -7.89 -2.14 3.75
C ASN A 25 -7.03 -1.80 4.98
N GLU A 26 -5.71 -2.01 4.92
CA GLU A 26 -4.85 -1.70 6.07
C GLU A 26 -4.68 -0.21 6.30
N THR A 27 -4.60 0.62 5.26
CA THR A 27 -4.61 2.08 5.44
C THR A 27 -5.86 2.53 6.17
N ARG A 28 -7.05 2.01 5.83
CA ARG A 28 -8.28 2.34 6.56
C ARG A 28 -8.22 1.94 8.03
N LYS A 29 -7.78 0.72 8.32
CA LYS A 29 -7.67 0.19 9.69
C LYS A 29 -6.68 0.99 10.53
N VAL A 30 -5.46 1.19 10.01
CA VAL A 30 -4.40 1.92 10.71
C VAL A 30 -4.81 3.37 10.94
N CYS A 31 -5.30 4.06 9.90
CA CYS A 31 -5.64 5.47 10.03
C CYS A 31 -6.85 5.71 10.92
N PHE A 32 -7.85 4.82 10.89
CA PHE A 32 -8.95 4.91 11.84
C PHE A 32 -8.46 4.73 13.28
N SER A 33 -7.68 3.67 13.55
CA SER A 33 -7.13 3.43 14.88
C SER A 33 -6.27 4.60 15.36
N ARG A 34 -5.46 5.18 14.47
CA ARG A 34 -4.50 6.23 14.83
C ARG A 34 -5.13 7.60 15.05
N CYS A 35 -6.18 7.93 14.28
CA CYS A 35 -6.80 9.25 14.34
C CYS A 35 -7.92 9.34 15.37
N PHE A 36 -8.55 8.21 15.71
CA PHE A 36 -9.72 8.21 16.59
C PHE A 36 -9.50 7.44 17.90
N ASP A 37 -8.41 6.70 18.07
CA ASP A 37 -8.14 5.86 19.25
C ASP A 37 -9.35 4.97 19.64
N GLY A 38 -10.09 4.50 18.63
CA GLY A 38 -11.29 3.67 18.79
C GLY A 38 -12.58 4.42 19.14
N LYS A 39 -12.56 5.76 19.24
CA LYS A 39 -13.73 6.59 19.53
C LYS A 39 -14.00 7.58 18.39
N PHE A 40 -14.95 7.23 17.53
CA PHE A 40 -15.48 8.15 16.53
C PHE A 40 -16.66 8.93 17.12
N GLY A 41 -16.68 10.25 16.92
CA GLY A 41 -17.83 11.09 17.27
C GLY A 41 -18.95 11.00 16.22
N ASP A 42 -19.97 11.83 16.32
CA ASP A 42 -21.10 11.79 15.37
C ASP A 42 -20.74 12.30 13.96
N SER A 43 -19.61 13.02 13.82
CA SER A 43 -19.17 13.60 12.56
C SER A 43 -17.66 13.80 12.53
N LEU A 44 -17.10 13.91 11.31
CA LEU A 44 -15.70 14.26 11.09
C LEU A 44 -15.45 15.73 11.43
N THR A 45 -14.60 15.97 12.43
CA THR A 45 -14.08 17.30 12.71
C THR A 45 -12.98 17.68 11.70
N ARG A 46 -12.63 18.98 11.63
CA ARG A 46 -11.50 19.45 10.83
C ARG A 46 -10.18 18.76 11.24
N ASN A 47 -10.00 18.48 12.52
CA ASN A 47 -8.79 17.82 13.02
C ASN A 47 -8.74 16.36 12.57
N ASP A 48 -9.89 15.67 12.55
CA ASP A 48 -9.98 14.29 12.07
C ASP A 48 -9.64 14.20 10.59
N GLN A 49 -10.16 15.12 9.77
CA GLN A 49 -9.85 15.20 8.35
C GLN A 49 -8.35 15.44 8.10
N ILE A 50 -7.74 16.36 8.86
CA ILE A 50 -6.30 16.62 8.78
C ILE A 50 -5.49 15.39 9.22
N CYS A 51 -5.91 14.72 10.28
CA CYS A 51 -5.24 13.51 10.75
C CYS A 51 -5.30 12.40 9.70
N LEU A 52 -6.49 12.12 9.15
CA LEU A 52 -6.69 11.09 8.15
C LEU A 52 -5.86 11.35 6.89
N ALA A 53 -5.86 12.58 6.38
CA ALA A 53 -5.05 12.97 5.21
C ALA A 53 -3.56 12.70 5.48
N LYS A 54 -3.04 13.19 6.61
CA LYS A 54 -1.64 12.95 7.00
C LYS A 54 -1.32 11.47 7.18
N CYS A 55 -2.22 10.70 7.80
CA CYS A 55 -2.01 9.28 8.00
C CYS A 55 -1.93 8.52 6.68
N MET A 56 -2.86 8.80 5.76
CA MET A 56 -2.88 8.18 4.44
C MET A 56 -1.59 8.50 3.67
N ASP A 57 -1.20 9.78 3.62
CA ASP A 57 0.05 10.21 2.96
C ASP A 57 1.26 9.43 3.50
N ARG A 58 1.37 9.30 4.83
CA ARG A 58 2.47 8.56 5.47
C ARG A 58 2.44 7.06 5.20
N MET A 59 1.27 6.45 5.08
CA MET A 59 1.15 5.03 4.73
C MET A 59 1.63 4.77 3.30
N TYR A 60 1.23 5.60 2.33
CA TYR A 60 1.68 5.45 0.94
C TYR A 60 3.17 5.76 0.77
N GLU A 61 3.69 6.76 1.50
CA GLU A 61 5.12 7.06 1.54
C GLU A 61 5.91 5.88 2.11
N ALA A 62 5.48 5.32 3.25
CA ALA A 62 6.10 4.16 3.86
C ALA A 62 6.10 2.95 2.93
N HIS A 63 4.97 2.67 2.25
CA HIS A 63 4.89 1.58 1.27
C HIS A 63 5.91 1.76 0.13
N THR A 64 6.05 2.98 -0.38
CA THR A 64 7.03 3.31 -1.43
C THR A 64 8.48 3.11 -0.94
N ILE A 65 8.80 3.54 0.28
CA ILE A 65 10.14 3.38 0.87
C ILE A 65 10.48 1.90 1.04
N VAL A 66 9.56 1.12 1.61
CA VAL A 66 9.75 -0.32 1.80
C VAL A 66 9.90 -1.03 0.46
N GLY A 67 9.08 -0.67 -0.54
CA GLY A 67 9.19 -1.24 -1.89
C GLY A 67 10.57 -1.00 -2.53
N LYS A 68 11.14 0.20 -2.37
CA LYS A 68 12.50 0.51 -2.85
C LYS A 68 13.55 -0.33 -2.12
N ALA A 69 13.48 -0.41 -0.80
CA ALA A 69 14.44 -1.19 -0.01
C ALA A 69 14.41 -2.68 -0.39
N VAL A 70 13.22 -3.25 -0.61
CA VAL A 70 13.08 -4.65 -1.07
C VAL A 70 13.72 -4.84 -2.45
N ALA A 71 13.53 -3.91 -3.38
CA ALA A 71 14.13 -3.97 -4.70
C ALA A 71 15.67 -3.90 -4.64
N GLU A 72 16.22 -3.03 -3.79
CA GLU A 72 17.67 -2.91 -3.57
C GLU A 72 18.26 -4.22 -3.02
N VAL A 73 17.61 -4.85 -2.04
CA VAL A 73 18.03 -6.15 -1.49
C VAL A 73 17.95 -7.26 -2.54
N ALA A 74 16.88 -7.30 -3.35
CA ALA A 74 16.77 -8.28 -4.42
C ALA A 74 17.90 -8.14 -5.45
N GLN A 75 18.28 -6.91 -5.78
CA GLN A 75 19.38 -6.63 -6.69
C GLN A 75 20.74 -7.04 -6.09
N SER A 76 20.97 -6.76 -4.80
CA SER A 76 22.24 -7.14 -4.15
C SER A 76 22.43 -8.66 -4.14
N LEU A 77 21.37 -9.42 -3.86
CA LEU A 77 21.41 -10.89 -3.87
C LEU A 77 21.76 -11.45 -5.25
N ASN A 78 21.22 -10.87 -6.33
CA ASN A 78 21.56 -11.30 -7.69
C ASN A 78 23.03 -11.04 -8.04
N ASN A 79 23.61 -9.95 -7.54
CA ASN A 79 25.01 -9.61 -7.76
C ASN A 79 25.98 -10.54 -7.00
N GLU A 80 25.56 -11.08 -5.85
CA GLU A 80 26.37 -12.04 -5.08
C GLU A 80 26.36 -13.46 -5.65
N LEU A 81 25.35 -13.79 -6.46
CA LEU A 81 25.18 -15.11 -7.10
C LEU A 81 25.69 -15.16 -8.55
N SER A 82 26.21 -14.04 -9.08
CA SER A 82 26.79 -13.90 -10.42
C SER A 82 28.32 -13.94 -10.38
#